data_AF-A0A4Y7JXI7-F1
#
_entry.id   AF-A0A4Y7JXI7-F1
#
_cell.length_a   1.000
_cell.length_b   1.000
_cell.length_c   1.000
_cell.angle_alpha   90.00
_cell.angle_beta   90.00
_cell.angle_gamma   90.00
#
_symmetry.space_group_name_H-M   'P 1'
#
loop_
_entity.id
_entity.type
_entity.pdbx_description
1 polymer ?
#
loop_
_entity_poly.entity_id
_entity_poly.type
_entity_poly.pdbx_seq_one_letter_code
_entity_poly.pdbx_strand_id
1 'polypeptide(L)'
;MSVNIPLVVALAVMAAALAITLVPSTPPSDQKWGETVRCHRSGPEKMTKLHFYFHDIVTGDNPTAIPIARAPVTNSSPTAFGLSYMMDDPLTETADPNSKLLGRAQGLFGSSSAHDEISLIMGIYKYCFYCGRQF
;
A
#
# COMPACT_ATOMS: atom_id res chain seq x y z
N MET A 1 -27.70 -16.76 -25.48
CA MET A 1 -26.63 -16.50 -24.50
C MET A 1 -26.61 -14.99 -24.26
N SER A 2 -27.05 -14.54 -23.08
CA SER A 2 -27.16 -13.11 -22.80
C SER A 2 -25.81 -12.58 -22.33
N VAL A 3 -25.24 -11.64 -23.07
CA VAL A 3 -23.95 -11.00 -22.71
C VAL A 3 -24.18 -10.09 -21.49
N ASN A 4 -23.41 -10.29 -20.44
CA ASN A 4 -23.53 -9.54 -19.19
C ASN A 4 -22.79 -8.20 -19.33
N ILE A 5 -23.50 -7.21 -19.87
CA ILE A 5 -23.00 -5.86 -20.19
C ILE A 5 -22.19 -5.20 -19.05
N PRO A 6 -22.61 -5.23 -17.76
CA PRO A 6 -21.82 -4.61 -16.69
C PRO A 6 -20.45 -5.28 -16.46
N LEU A 7 -20.33 -6.59 -16.70
CA LEU A 7 -19.05 -7.30 -16.59
C LEU A 7 -18.07 -6.90 -17.71
N VAL A 8 -18.58 -6.67 -18.92
CA VAL A 8 -17.78 -6.22 -20.07
C VAL A 8 -17.27 -4.80 -19.88
N VAL A 9 -18.11 -3.92 -19.32
CA VAL A 9 -17.71 -2.54 -19.00
C VAL A 9 -16.67 -2.52 -17.87
N ALA A 10 -16.84 -3.33 -16.82
CA ALA A 10 -15.85 -3.43 -15.74
C ALA A 10 -14.48 -3.93 -16.25
N LEU A 11 -14.47 -4.96 -17.10
CA LEU A 11 -13.23 -5.46 -17.72
C LEU A 11 -12.58 -4.43 -18.66
N ALA A 12 -13.37 -3.65 -19.41
CA ALA A 12 -12.86 -2.59 -20.28
C ALA A 12 -12.25 -1.42 -19.48
N VAL A 13 -12.85 -1.04 -18.34
CA VAL A 13 -12.32 0.00 -17.45
C VAL A 13 -11.03 -0.47 -16.76
N MET A 14 -10.96 -1.74 -16.34
CA MET A 14 -9.73 -2.32 -15.79
C MET A 14 -8.59 -2.38 -16.83
N ALA A 15 -8.90 -2.71 -18.09
CA ALA A 15 -7.91 -2.73 -19.17
C ALA A 15 -7.42 -1.31 -19.55
N ALA A 16 -8.31 -0.32 -19.54
CA ALA A 16 -7.94 1.08 -19.80
C ALA A 16 -7.10 1.69 -18.67
N ALA A 17 -7.39 1.34 -17.40
CA ALA A 17 -6.58 1.74 -16.26
C ALA A 17 -5.17 1.14 -16.29
N LEU A 18 -5.02 -0.08 -16.84
CA LEU A 18 -3.72 -0.75 -17.02
C LEU A 18 -2.83 -0.09 -18.09
N ALA A 19 -3.43 0.62 -19.05
CA ALA A 19 -2.69 1.30 -20.13
C ALA A 19 -2.11 2.67 -19.71
N ILE A 20 -2.65 3.30 -18.66
CA ILE A 20 -2.23 4.65 -18.23
C ILE A 20 -1.03 4.60 -17.24
N THR A 21 -0.68 3.42 -16.70
CA THR A 21 0.41 3.27 -15.72
C THR A 21 1.78 2.96 -16.32
N LEU A 22 1.90 2.82 -17.66
CA LEU A 22 3.14 2.48 -18.36
C LEU A 22 4.05 3.70 -18.64
N VAL A 23 3.95 4.76 -17.84
CA VAL A 23 5.05 5.72 -17.72
C VAL A 23 5.91 5.22 -16.56
N PRO A 24 7.09 4.63 -16.80
CA PRO A 24 8.03 4.39 -15.72
C PRO A 24 8.46 5.76 -15.18
N SER A 25 7.81 6.20 -14.12
CA SER A 25 8.31 7.26 -13.27
C SER A 25 9.51 6.68 -12.53
N THR A 26 10.67 6.66 -13.17
CA THR A 26 11.92 6.47 -12.45
C THR A 26 12.05 7.66 -11.50
N PRO A 27 11.91 7.48 -10.18
CA PRO A 27 12.19 8.56 -9.26
C PRO A 27 13.64 9.03 -9.48
N PRO A 28 13.95 10.32 -9.30
CA PRO A 28 15.31 10.83 -9.45
C PRO A 28 16.28 9.96 -8.64
N SER A 29 17.37 9.51 -9.27
CA SER A 29 18.35 8.56 -8.70
C SER A 29 18.96 8.99 -7.36
N ASP A 30 18.80 10.26 -6.99
CA ASP A 30 19.46 10.87 -5.84
C ASP A 30 18.53 11.07 -4.63
N GLN A 31 17.27 10.59 -4.70
CA GLN A 31 16.33 10.73 -3.59
C GLN A 31 16.69 9.79 -2.44
N LYS A 32 17.24 10.34 -1.36
CA LYS A 32 17.57 9.60 -0.13
C LYS A 32 16.30 9.14 0.58
N TRP A 33 16.29 7.90 1.08
CA TRP A 33 15.15 7.37 1.84
C TRP A 33 14.94 8.01 3.21
N GLY A 34 15.98 8.66 3.77
CA GLY A 34 15.92 9.37 5.05
C GLY A 34 16.84 10.60 5.07
N GLU A 35 16.29 11.76 5.39
CA GLU A 35 17.01 13.02 5.48
C GLU A 35 16.63 13.79 6.76
N THR A 36 17.62 14.11 7.60
CA THR A 36 17.41 14.97 8.76
C THR A 36 17.32 16.44 8.31
N VAL A 37 16.15 17.03 8.50
CA VAL A 37 15.87 18.42 8.19
C VAL A 37 16.16 19.26 9.44
N ARG A 38 17.00 20.28 9.31
CA ARG A 38 17.19 21.27 10.38
C ARG A 38 16.00 22.22 10.38
N CYS A 39 15.13 22.11 11.39
CA CYS A 39 14.08 23.08 11.60
C CYS A 39 14.69 24.33 12.25
N HIS A 40 14.78 25.43 11.50
CA HIS A 40 15.34 26.70 12.02
C HIS A 40 14.45 27.36 13.10
N ARG A 41 13.23 26.84 13.31
CA ARG A 41 12.20 27.38 14.22
C ARG A 41 11.92 26.47 15.42
N SER A 42 12.33 25.21 15.38
CA SER A 42 12.22 24.27 16.50
C SER A 42 13.56 24.26 17.23
N GLY A 43 13.58 24.22 18.55
CA GLY A 43 14.82 24.25 19.35
C GLY A 43 15.69 22.99 19.16
N PRO A 44 15.98 22.20 20.21
CA PRO A 44 16.83 21.01 20.10
C PRO A 44 16.20 19.83 19.32
N GLU A 45 15.00 19.98 18.77
CA GLU A 45 14.25 18.92 18.11
C GLU A 45 14.80 18.60 16.72
N LYS A 46 15.00 17.31 16.44
CA LYS A 46 15.40 16.81 15.12
C LYS A 46 14.15 16.43 14.31
N MET A 47 14.07 16.91 13.08
CA MET A 47 13.06 16.47 12.11
C MET A 47 13.71 15.55 11.09
N THR A 48 13.05 14.46 10.71
CA THR A 48 13.49 13.57 9.63
C THR A 48 12.38 13.43 8.61
N LYS A 49 12.70 13.66 7.34
CA LYS A 49 11.85 13.29 6.20
C LYS A 49 12.19 11.87 5.76
N LEU A 50 11.20 10.99 5.77
CA LEU A 50 11.31 9.61 5.30
C LEU A 50 10.61 9.48 3.94
N HIS A 51 11.23 8.74 3.02
CA HIS A 51 10.68 8.37 1.73
C HIS A 51 10.99 6.91 1.47
N PHE A 52 9.96 6.09 1.31
CA PHE A 52 10.07 4.66 1.09
C PHE A 52 8.82 4.16 0.37
N TYR A 53 8.90 2.94 -0.16
CA TYR A 53 7.80 2.29 -0.87
C TYR A 53 7.27 1.12 -0.03
N PHE A 54 5.95 1.02 0.07
CA PHE A 54 5.23 -0.02 0.81
C PHE A 54 4.61 -0.99 -0.21
N HIS A 55 4.88 -2.29 -0.07
CA HIS A 55 4.44 -3.32 -1.02
C HIS A 55 3.42 -4.25 -0.38
N ASP A 56 2.13 -4.01 -0.64
CA ASP A 56 1.04 -4.89 -0.21
C ASP A 56 0.93 -6.09 -1.16
N ILE A 57 1.30 -7.28 -0.68
CA ILE A 57 1.32 -8.52 -1.50
C ILE A 57 0.21 -9.44 -1.02
N VAL A 58 -0.96 -9.32 -1.65
CA VAL A 58 -2.17 -10.11 -1.33
C VAL A 58 -2.31 -11.41 -2.14
N THR A 59 -1.43 -11.66 -3.12
CA THR A 59 -1.49 -12.83 -4.02
C THR A 59 -0.08 -13.36 -4.35
N GLY A 60 -0.01 -14.53 -4.99
CA GLY A 60 1.25 -15.19 -5.36
C GLY A 60 1.70 -16.22 -4.33
N ASP A 61 2.93 -16.72 -4.50
CA ASP A 61 3.45 -17.84 -3.70
C ASP A 61 3.83 -17.42 -2.26
N ASN A 62 4.19 -16.15 -2.06
CA ASN A 62 4.63 -15.62 -0.77
C ASN A 62 3.88 -14.31 -0.43
N PRO A 63 2.56 -14.37 -0.17
CA PRO A 63 1.80 -13.19 0.21
C PRO A 63 2.24 -12.66 1.58
N THR A 64 2.25 -11.34 1.73
CA THR A 64 2.59 -10.62 2.97
C THR A 64 1.38 -10.01 3.66
N ALA A 65 0.23 -9.98 2.97
CA ALA A 65 -1.06 -9.62 3.52
C ALA A 65 -2.07 -10.77 3.38
N ILE A 66 -2.57 -11.26 4.52
CA ILE A 66 -3.42 -12.46 4.59
C ILE A 66 -4.81 -12.07 5.10
N PRO A 67 -5.90 -12.49 4.43
CA PRO A 67 -7.25 -12.22 4.92
C PRO A 67 -7.50 -12.96 6.24
N ILE A 68 -7.94 -12.22 7.27
CA ILE A 68 -8.18 -12.77 8.62
C ILE A 68 -9.65 -12.73 9.03
N ALA A 69 -10.47 -11.90 8.40
CA ALA A 69 -11.89 -11.79 8.72
C ALA A 69 -12.72 -11.37 7.50
N ARG A 70 -13.97 -11.83 7.48
CA ARG A 70 -14.98 -11.45 6.48
C ARG A 70 -16.30 -11.22 7.20
N ALA A 71 -16.99 -10.13 6.87
CA ALA A 71 -18.36 -9.92 7.31
C ALA A 71 -19.34 -10.77 6.47
N PRO A 72 -20.55 -11.07 6.97
CA PRO A 72 -21.56 -11.80 6.19
C PRO A 72 -21.89 -11.14 4.84
N VAL A 73 -21.83 -9.81 4.79
CA VAL A 73 -22.12 -9.01 3.59
C VAL A 73 -20.93 -8.84 2.64
N THR A 74 -19.73 -9.30 3.01
CA THR A 74 -18.50 -9.03 2.24
C THR A 74 -18.60 -9.48 0.79
N ASN A 75 -19.21 -10.64 0.51
CA ASN A 75 -19.28 -11.17 -0.86
C ASN A 75 -20.32 -10.47 -1.75
N SER A 76 -21.36 -9.87 -1.15
CA SER A 76 -22.41 -9.14 -1.87
C SER A 76 -22.18 -7.63 -1.90
N SER A 77 -21.24 -7.13 -1.09
CA SER A 77 -20.88 -5.72 -1.04
C SER A 77 -20.05 -5.34 -2.27
N PRO A 78 -20.36 -4.21 -2.93
CA PRO A 78 -19.60 -3.75 -4.11
C PRO A 78 -18.15 -3.37 -3.78
N THR A 79 -17.85 -3.10 -2.51
CA THR A 79 -16.53 -2.68 -2.00
C THR A 79 -15.85 -3.75 -1.16
N ALA A 80 -16.46 -4.94 -1.03
CA ALA A 80 -16.03 -5.99 -0.10
C ALA A 80 -16.02 -5.54 1.38
N PHE A 81 -16.98 -4.71 1.79
CA PHE A 81 -17.08 -4.17 3.14
C PHE A 81 -16.88 -5.24 4.23
N GLY A 82 -16.05 -4.93 5.22
CA GLY A 82 -15.74 -5.82 6.35
C GLY A 82 -14.77 -6.96 6.02
N LEU A 83 -14.20 -7.01 4.81
CA LEU A 83 -13.02 -7.82 4.53
C LEU A 83 -11.80 -7.19 5.19
N SER A 84 -11.11 -7.96 6.03
CA SER A 84 -9.91 -7.49 6.75
C SER A 84 -8.72 -8.42 6.55
N TYR A 85 -7.53 -7.82 6.46
CA TYR A 85 -6.24 -8.46 6.26
C TYR A 85 -5.31 -8.17 7.43
N MET A 86 -4.48 -9.14 7.79
CA MET A 86 -3.28 -8.93 8.60
C MET A 86 -2.09 -8.84 7.67
N MET A 87 -1.27 -7.81 7.87
CA MET A 87 -0.17 -7.48 6.95
C MET A 87 1.17 -7.39 7.68
N ASP A 88 2.22 -7.84 6.99
CA ASP A 88 3.62 -7.70 7.33
C ASP A 88 4.39 -7.36 6.04
N ASP A 89 4.27 -6.12 5.59
CA ASP A 89 4.67 -5.73 4.24
C ASP A 89 6.08 -5.13 4.20
N PRO A 90 6.91 -5.47 3.19
CA PRO A 90 8.25 -4.92 3.07
C PRO A 90 8.21 -3.43 2.71
N LEU A 91 9.16 -2.67 3.28
CA LEU A 91 9.44 -1.29 2.95
C LEU A 91 10.75 -1.21 2.19
N THR A 92 10.77 -0.63 1.00
CA THR A 92 11.98 -0.55 0.16
C THR A 92 12.36 0.88 -0.19
N GLU A 93 13.61 1.06 -0.59
CA GLU A 93 14.17 2.37 -0.96
C GLU A 93 13.59 2.92 -2.28
N THR A 94 13.22 2.04 -3.21
CA THR A 94 12.63 2.40 -4.50
C THR A 94 11.36 1.59 -4.78
N ALA A 95 10.63 1.93 -5.84
CA ALA A 95 9.45 1.19 -6.27
C ALA A 95 9.76 -0.26 -6.74
N ASP A 96 11.02 -0.60 -7.02
CA ASP A 96 11.41 -1.99 -7.30
C ASP A 96 11.34 -2.81 -6.00
N PRO A 97 10.51 -3.87 -5.93
CA PRO A 97 10.40 -4.73 -4.74
C PRO A 97 11.71 -5.45 -4.38
N ASN A 98 12.65 -5.58 -5.33
CA ASN A 98 13.97 -6.16 -5.10
C ASN A 98 15.02 -5.12 -4.66
N SER A 99 14.66 -3.84 -4.58
CA SER A 99 15.55 -2.81 -4.06
C SER A 99 15.79 -2.99 -2.57
N LYS A 100 16.70 -2.18 -2.01
CA LYS A 100 17.14 -2.31 -0.63
C LYS A 100 15.96 -2.33 0.35
N LEU A 101 15.83 -3.42 1.10
CA LEU A 101 14.88 -3.56 2.19
C LEU A 101 15.26 -2.61 3.33
N LEU A 102 14.40 -1.66 3.64
CA LEU A 102 14.56 -0.69 4.71
C LEU A 102 13.90 -1.14 6.00
N GLY A 103 12.82 -1.90 5.91
CA GLY A 103 12.03 -2.30 7.06
C GLY A 103 10.77 -3.08 6.69
N ARG A 104 9.85 -3.19 7.65
CA ARG A 104 8.52 -3.79 7.46
C ARG A 104 7.44 -2.97 8.14
N ALA A 105 6.27 -2.90 7.52
CA ALA A 105 5.05 -2.32 8.08
C ALA A 105 4.13 -3.44 8.54
N GLN A 106 3.82 -3.43 9.84
CA GLN A 106 3.07 -4.49 10.50
C GLN A 106 1.77 -3.96 11.06
N GLY A 107 0.66 -4.62 10.76
CA GLY A 107 -0.65 -4.21 11.21
C GLY A 107 -1.78 -4.95 10.52
N LEU A 108 -2.87 -4.23 10.29
CA LEU A 108 -4.03 -4.72 9.56
C LEU A 108 -4.60 -3.64 8.66
N PHE A 109 -5.36 -4.06 7.66
CA PHE A 109 -6.23 -3.17 6.90
C PHE A 109 -7.54 -3.84 6.56
N GLY A 110 -8.54 -3.07 6.16
CA GLY A 110 -9.79 -3.64 5.70
C GLY A 110 -10.65 -2.68 4.92
N SER A 111 -11.60 -3.24 4.17
CA SER A 111 -12.59 -2.45 3.43
C SER A 111 -13.58 -1.80 4.38
N SER A 112 -13.62 -0.47 4.35
CA SER A 112 -14.30 0.37 5.35
C SER A 112 -15.56 1.07 4.83
N SER A 113 -15.78 1.09 3.52
CA SER A 113 -16.96 1.73 2.92
C SER A 113 -18.08 0.72 2.69
N ALA A 114 -19.26 1.00 3.23
CA ALA A 114 -20.45 0.18 3.03
C ALA A 114 -21.23 0.52 1.74
N HIS A 115 -20.87 1.63 1.09
CA HIS A 115 -21.53 2.13 -0.13
C HIS A 115 -20.60 1.99 -1.33
N ASP A 116 -20.78 2.79 -2.37
CA ASP A 116 -20.20 2.53 -3.70
C ASP A 116 -18.76 3.02 -3.89
N GLU A 117 -18.16 3.63 -2.87
CA GLU A 117 -16.78 4.13 -2.92
C GLU A 117 -15.81 3.14 -2.30
N ILE A 118 -14.79 2.70 -3.05
CA ILE A 118 -13.73 1.84 -2.49
C ILE A 118 -12.93 2.66 -1.47
N SER A 119 -12.87 2.17 -0.23
CA SER A 119 -12.10 2.79 0.85
C SER A 119 -11.49 1.72 1.76
N LEU A 120 -10.28 1.98 2.21
CA LEU A 120 -9.54 1.14 3.13
C LEU A 120 -9.30 1.89 4.44
N ILE A 121 -9.51 1.21 5.56
CA ILE A 121 -8.98 1.64 6.85
C ILE A 121 -7.67 0.92 7.11
N MET A 122 -6.63 1.68 7.46
CA MET A 122 -5.29 1.14 7.77
C MET A 122 -5.05 1.24 9.29
N GLY A 123 -4.88 0.09 9.92
CA GLY A 123 -4.42 -0.04 11.31
C GLY A 123 -2.96 -0.47 11.34
N ILE A 124 -2.04 0.43 10.99
CA ILE A 124 -0.61 0.15 11.00
C ILE A 124 -0.09 0.30 12.43
N TYR A 125 0.30 -0.81 13.06
CA TYR A 125 0.77 -0.79 14.44
C TYR A 125 2.20 -0.28 14.54
N LYS A 126 3.08 -0.70 13.62
CA LYS A 126 4.48 -0.25 13.62
C LYS A 126 5.13 -0.32 12.24
N TYR A 127 6.04 0.63 12.02
CA TYR A 127 7.06 0.57 10.98
C TYR A 127 8.38 0.16 11.65
N CYS A 128 8.88 -1.03 11.34
CA CYS A 128 10.13 -1.56 11.88
C CYS A 128 11.25 -1.40 10.85
N PHE A 129 12.10 -0.39 11.02
CA PHE A 129 13.24 -0.14 10.12
C PHE A 129 14.47 -0.94 10.57
N TYR A 130 15.07 -1.69 9.63
CA TYR A 130 16.27 -2.49 9.85
C TYR A 130 17.56 -1.73 9.51
N CYS A 131 17.49 -0.84 8.53
CA CYS A 131 18.66 -0.14 8.02
C CYS A 131 18.47 1.37 8.18
N GLY A 132 19.29 2.01 9.01
CA GLY A 132 19.31 3.46 9.20
C GLY A 132 20.29 3.89 10.28
N ARG A 133 20.82 5.11 10.14
CA ARG A 133 21.62 5.75 11.20
C ARG A 133 20.67 6.01 12.36
N GLN A 134 21.06 5.64 13.60
CA GLN A 134 20.32 6.07 14.80
C GLN A 134 20.15 7.59 14.72
N PHE A 135 18.92 8.08 14.76
CA PHE A 135 18.61 9.50 14.62
C PHE A 135 19.18 10.31 15.79
#